data_AF-A0A946HSH5-F1
#
_entry.id   AF-A0A946HSH5-F1
#
_cell.length_a   1.000
_cell.length_b   1.000
_cell.length_c   1.000
_cell.angle_alpha   90.00
_cell.angle_beta   90.00
_cell.angle_gamma   90.00
#
_symmetry.space_group_name_H-M   'P 1'
#
loop_
_entity.id
_entity.type
_entity.pdbx_description
1 polymer ?
#
loop_
_entity_poly.entity_id
_entity_poly.type
_entity_poly.pdbx_seq_one_letter_code
_entity_poly.pdbx_strand_id
1 'polypeptide(L)' 'MSLTLSNAKNIATVLTEALPYIQKFTGRTIVVKYGGNAMVDEALKQSFARDIVLMKLVGINPIVVHGGG' A
#
# COMPACT_ATOMS: atom_id res chain seq x y z
N MET A 1 -12.56 9.42 10.84
CA MET A 1 -12.18 10.70 10.22
C MET A 1 -13.17 11.01 9.11
N SER A 2 -13.81 12.18 9.14
CA SER A 2 -14.67 12.62 8.03
C SER A 2 -13.80 13.24 6.94
N LEU A 3 -13.95 12.76 5.70
CA LEU A 3 -13.24 13.32 4.54
C LEU A 3 -13.85 14.68 4.19
N THR A 4 -13.04 15.74 4.12
CA THR A 4 -13.51 17.02 3.58
C THR A 4 -13.69 16.93 2.06
N LEU A 5 -14.55 17.78 1.49
CA LEU A 5 -14.73 17.83 0.04
C LEU A 5 -13.43 18.16 -0.71
N SER A 6 -12.59 19.03 -0.15
CA SER A 6 -11.29 19.37 -0.73
C SER A 6 -10.35 18.16 -0.77
N ASN A 7 -10.25 17.41 0.34
CA ASN A 7 -9.42 16.21 0.41
C ASN A 7 -9.95 15.11 -0.51
N ALA A 8 -11.27 14.94 -0.60
CA ALA A 8 -11.90 13.98 -1.52
C ALA A 8 -11.55 14.26 -2.98
N LYS A 9 -11.62 15.52 -3.41
CA LYS A 9 -11.24 15.93 -4.77
C LYS A 9 -9.77 15.64 -5.06
N ASN A 10 -8.88 15.96 -4.13
CA ASN A 10 -7.45 15.67 -4.28
C ASN A 10 -7.21 14.16 -4.43
N ILE A 11 -7.78 13.35 -3.53
CA ILE A 11 -7.65 11.88 -3.57
C ILE A 11 -8.19 11.31 -4.90
N ALA A 12 -9.32 11.80 -5.40
CA ALA A 12 -9.88 11.36 -6.67
C ALA A 12 -8.93 11.64 -7.85
N THR A 13 -8.31 12.83 -7.89
CA THR A 13 -7.31 13.18 -8.90
C THR A 13 -6.11 12.23 -8.82
N VAL A 14 -5.54 12.05 -7.63
CA VAL A 14 -4.38 11.16 -7.41
C VAL A 14 -4.70 9.71 -7.81
N LEU A 15 -5.87 9.18 -7.44
CA LEU A 15 -6.26 7.82 -7.81
C LEU A 15 -6.48 7.66 -9.31
N THR A 16 -7.00 8.70 -9.99
CA THR A 16 -7.17 8.69 -11.45
C THR A 16 -5.82 8.64 -12.16
N GLU A 17 -4.84 9.41 -11.69
CA GLU A 17 -3.47 9.40 -12.22
C GLU A 17 -2.73 8.09 -11.88
N ALA A 18 -3.02 7.48 -10.73
CA ALA A 18 -2.45 6.21 -10.30
C ALA A 18 -3.07 4.99 -11.01
N LEU A 19 -4.26 5.13 -11.61
CA LEU A 19 -5.03 4.03 -12.18
C LEU A 19 -4.25 3.16 -13.19
N PRO A 20 -3.48 3.73 -14.14
CA PRO A 20 -2.68 2.92 -15.07
C PRO A 20 -1.64 2.03 -14.34
N TYR A 21 -1.08 2.50 -13.23
CA TYR A 21 -0.12 1.74 -12.42
C TYR A 21 -0.81 0.60 -11.67
N ILE A 22 -2.00 0.85 -11.11
CA ILE A 22 -2.81 -0.19 -10.46
C ILE A 22 -3.17 -1.28 -11.48
N GLN A 23 -3.74 -0.90 -12.62
CA GLN A 23 -4.17 -1.83 -13.68
C GLN A 23 -3.02 -2.70 -14.19
N LYS A 24 -1.81 -2.13 -14.31
CA LYS A 24 -0.61 -2.88 -14.72
C LYS A 24 -0.31 -4.08 -13.80
N PHE A 25 -0.63 -3.96 -12.51
CA PHE A 25 -0.31 -4.97 -11.50
C PHE A 25 -1.53 -5.69 -10.91
N THR A 26 -2.76 -5.34 -11.29
CA THR A 26 -3.96 -6.09 -10.91
C THR A 26 -3.82 -7.56 -11.30
N GLY A 27 -4.14 -8.46 -10.37
CA GLY A 27 -4.00 -9.91 -10.50
C GLY A 27 -2.56 -10.43 -10.38
N ARG A 28 -1.54 -9.57 -10.39
CA ARG A 28 -0.13 -9.98 -10.29
C ARG A 28 0.25 -10.27 -8.84
N THR A 29 1.14 -11.24 -8.67
CA THR A 29 1.78 -11.53 -7.39
C THR A 29 3.04 -10.67 -7.24
N ILE A 30 3.17 -9.97 -6.12
CA ILE A 30 4.34 -9.16 -5.78
C ILE A 30 4.91 -9.66 -4.45
N VAL A 31 6.16 -10.11 -4.48
CA VAL A 31 6.87 -10.53 -3.26
C VAL A 31 7.59 -9.33 -2.68
N VAL A 32 7.27 -8.98 -1.44
CA VAL A 32 7.84 -7.84 -0.72
C VAL A 32 8.68 -8.37 0.45
N LYS A 33 9.98 -8.09 0.40
CA LYS A 33 10.87 -8.40 1.53
C LYS A 33 10.72 -7.32 2.59
N TYR A 34 10.24 -7.71 3.76
CA TYR A 34 10.07 -6.85 4.93
C TYR A 34 11.18 -7.14 5.95
N GLY A 35 11.95 -6.13 6.34
CA GLY A 35 13.14 -6.30 7.18
C GLY A 35 13.88 -5.01 7.50
N GLY A 36 14.76 -5.04 8.50
CA GLY A 36 15.58 -3.89 8.91
C GLY A 36 14.82 -2.90 9.81
N ASN A 37 15.20 -1.62 9.78
CA ASN A 37 14.64 -0.57 10.65
C ASN A 37 13.11 -0.43 10.56
N ALA A 38 12.51 -0.80 9.42
CA ALA A 38 11.06 -0.80 9.22
C ALA A 38 10.32 -1.83 10.10
N MET A 39 11.03 -2.80 10.68
CA MET A 39 10.50 -3.79 11.64
C MET A 39 10.68 -3.38 13.11
N VAL A 40 11.29 -2.24 13.41
CA VAL A 40 11.53 -1.79 14.79
C VAL A 40 10.68 -0.57 15.12
N ASP A 41 10.62 0.39 14.21
CA ASP A 41 9.80 1.59 14.37
C ASP A 41 8.31 1.29 14.17
N GLU A 42 7.48 1.62 15.17
CA GLU A 42 6.04 1.34 15.14
C GLU A 42 5.29 2.12 14.06
N ALA A 43 5.70 3.36 13.75
CA ALA A 43 5.06 4.13 12.69
C ALA A 43 5.36 3.52 11.31
N LEU A 44 6.59 3.04 11.10
CA LEU A 44 6.97 2.35 9.87
C LEU A 44 6.27 0.99 9.74
N LYS A 45 6.11 0.22 10.83
CA LYS A 45 5.32 -1.02 10.84
C LYS A 45 3.88 -0.77 10.39
N GLN A 46 3.23 0.23 10.99
CA GLN A 46 1.84 0.55 10.69
C GLN A 46 1.68 1.03 9.24
N SER A 47 2.60 1.87 8.74
CA SER A 47 2.58 2.29 7.34
C SER A 47 2.76 1.11 6.40
N PHE A 48 3.74 0.23 6.66
CA PHE A 48 3.98 -0.96 5.85
C PHE A 48 2.74 -1.86 5.79
N ALA A 49 2.15 -2.18 6.95
CA ALA A 49 0.94 -3.00 7.00
C ALA A 49 -0.22 -2.36 6.23
N ARG A 50 -0.41 -1.03 6.35
CA ARG A 50 -1.44 -0.30 5.61
C ARG A 50 -1.23 -0.40 4.09
N ASP A 51 0.01 -0.29 3.64
CA ASP A 51 0.33 -0.34 2.21
C ASP A 51 0.13 -1.76 1.64
N ILE A 52 0.50 -2.82 2.37
CA ILE A 52 0.21 -4.20 1.99
C ILE A 52 -1.30 -4.45 1.88
N VAL A 53 -2.09 -3.93 2.83
CA VAL A 53 -3.55 -4.02 2.76
C VAL A 53 -4.10 -3.27 1.55
N LEU A 54 -3.62 -2.04 1.29
CA LEU A 54 -4.03 -1.27 0.12
C LEU A 54 -3.74 -2.01 -1.18
N MET A 55 -2.53 -2.59 -1.32
CA MET A 55 -2.17 -3.42 -2.48
C MET A 55 -3.18 -4.55 -2.68
N LYS A 56 -3.55 -5.26 -1.62
CA LYS A 56 -4.55 -6.34 -1.72
C LYS A 56 -5.92 -5.83 -2.15
N LEU A 57 -6.37 -4.70 -1.59
CA LEU A 57 -7.67 -4.10 -1.89
C LEU A 57 -7.78 -3.62 -3.34
N VAL A 58 -6.68 -3.15 -3.93
CA VAL A 58 -6.64 -2.73 -5.35
C VAL A 58 -6.36 -3.88 -6.33
N GLY A 59 -6.42 -5.12 -5.85
CA GLY A 59 -6.34 -6.33 -6.67
C GLY A 59 -4.93 -6.85 -6.95
N ILE A 60 -3.91 -6.32 -6.29
CA ILE A 60 -2.56 -6.91 -6.30
C ILE A 60 -2.53 -8.07 -5.30
N ASN A 61 -1.71 -9.10 -5.54
CA ASN A 61 -1.53 -10.21 -4.61
C ASN A 61 -0.17 -10.09 -3.89
N PRO A 62 -0.05 -9.27 -2.82
CA PRO A 62 1.20 -9.14 -2.09
C PRO A 62 1.52 -10.42 -1.30
N ILE A 63 2.78 -10.85 -1.35
CA ILE A 63 3.35 -11.87 -0.47
C ILE A 63 4.45 -11.20 0.33
N VAL A 64 4.28 -11.13 1.65
CA VAL A 64 5.31 -10.56 2.53
C VAL A 64 6.25 -11.68 2.95
N VAL A 65 7.53 -11.52 2.67
CA VAL A 65 8.60 -12.35 3.23
C VAL A 65 9.34 -11.52 4.25
N HIS A 66 9.32 -11.94 5.50
CA HIS A 66 10.10 -11.31 6.54
C HIS A 66 11.08 -12.30 7.16
N GLY A 67 12.14 -11.76 7.74
CA GLY A 67 13.11 -12.52 8.52
C GLY A 67 13.68 -11.64 9.63
N GLY A 68 14.45 -12.25 10.53
CA GLY A 68 15.06 -11.59 11.69
C GLY A 68 14.23 -11.71 12.97
N GLY A 69 14.94 -11.88 14.09
CA GLY A 69 14.47 -11.50 15.43
C GLY A 69 14.69 -10.02 15.70
#